data_AF-A0A8B8BC21-F1
#
_entry.id   AF-A0A8B8BC21-F1
#
_cell.length_a   1.000
_cell.length_b   1.000
_cell.length_c   1.000
_cell.angle_alpha   90.00
_cell.angle_beta   90.00
_cell.angle_gamma   90.00
#
_symmetry.space_group_name_H-M   'P 1'
#
loop_
_entity.id
_entity.type
_entity.pdbx_description
1 polymer ?
#
loop_
_entity_poly.entity_id
_entity_poly.type
_entity_poly.pdbx_seq_one_letter_code
_entity_poly.pdbx_strand_id
1 'polypeptide(L)'
;MVDETTDQSNREQVVIVLRHVDSELNVHEEFMGLCMVPSIDAATLTNVILDTLVRMNISLSKCRGQCYDGASNMSGAKKGVAANITSKEPRAVYTHCYGHALNLAVGDTVKRSKVMRDSLDTVFEMSKLIKYSPRRDTILEQLKREMAPDTPGFRVLCPTRWSVRAASLNSVLKNYSVLQSLWEISYE
;
A
#
# COMPACT_ATOMS: atom_id res chain seq x y z
N MET A 1 6.92 13.19 -5.47
CA MET A 1 5.92 12.15 -5.12
C MET A 1 5.66 12.26 -3.64
N VAL A 2 4.40 12.13 -3.22
CA VAL A 2 4.03 12.21 -1.81
C VAL A 2 2.97 11.14 -1.54
N ASP A 3 3.11 10.46 -0.41
CA ASP A 3 2.20 9.40 0.03
C ASP A 3 1.99 9.53 1.55
N GLU A 4 0.74 9.39 1.98
CA GLU A 4 0.35 9.40 3.38
C GLU A 4 0.25 8.00 3.96
N THR A 5 0.59 7.86 5.25
CA THR A 5 0.38 6.63 6.00
C THR A 5 0.15 6.94 7.47
N THR A 6 -0.61 6.07 8.13
CA THR A 6 -0.79 6.11 9.57
C THR A 6 0.10 5.04 10.22
N ASP A 7 0.83 5.38 11.27
CA ASP A 7 1.67 4.43 12.01
C ASP A 7 0.88 3.61 13.05
N GLN A 8 1.56 2.68 13.72
CA GLN A 8 0.96 1.81 14.74
C GLN A 8 0.49 2.57 16.00
N SER A 9 0.98 3.79 16.22
CA SER A 9 0.54 4.68 17.31
C SER A 9 -0.58 5.62 16.87
N ASN A 10 -1.20 5.34 15.72
CA ASN A 10 -2.28 6.13 15.11
C ASN A 10 -1.89 7.58 14.84
N ARG A 11 -0.64 7.80 14.42
CA ARG A 11 -0.16 9.11 14.01
C ARG A 11 0.05 9.16 12.51
N GLU A 12 -0.38 10.26 11.92
CA GLU A 12 -0.27 10.49 10.49
C GLU A 12 1.13 10.93 10.10
N GLN A 13 1.60 10.37 8.99
CA GLN A 13 2.92 10.60 8.44
C GLN A 13 2.84 10.77 6.94
N VAL A 14 3.79 11.53 6.40
CA VAL A 14 3.88 11.82 4.97
C VAL A 14 5.30 11.53 4.52
N VAL A 15 5.43 10.69 3.50
CA VAL A 15 6.70 10.48 2.82
C VAL A 15 6.82 11.41 1.63
N ILE A 16 7.99 12.03 1.46
CA ILE A 16 8.30 12.86 0.30
C ILE A 16 9.50 12.28 -0.43
N VAL A 17 9.32 12.08 -1.74
CA VAL A 17 10.37 11.64 -2.66
C VAL A 17 10.45 12.63 -3.81
N LEU A 18 11.65 13.13 -4.11
CA LEU A 18 11.88 13.94 -5.30
C LEU A 18 12.40 13.05 -6.43
N ARG A 19 11.86 13.28 -7.62
CA ARG A 19 12.37 12.70 -8.86
C ARG A 19 12.90 13.83 -9.72
N HIS A 20 14.17 13.76 -10.11
CA HIS A 20 14.82 14.76 -10.96
C HIS A 20 15.64 14.10 -12.06
N VAL A 21 16.13 14.91 -12.98
CA VAL A 21 16.90 14.48 -14.15
C VAL A 21 18.18 15.29 -14.21
N ASP A 22 19.33 14.63 -14.39
CA ASP A 22 20.62 15.30 -14.49
C ASP A 22 20.92 15.79 -15.93
N SER A 23 22.12 16.33 -16.13
CA SER A 23 22.57 16.83 -17.44
C SER A 23 22.71 15.75 -18.51
N GLU A 24 22.85 14.49 -18.11
CA GLU A 24 22.98 13.32 -18.99
C GLU A 24 21.63 12.65 -19.26
N LEU A 25 20.54 13.23 -18.76
CA LEU A 25 19.18 12.71 -18.84
C LEU A 25 18.93 11.44 -18.01
N ASN A 26 19.78 11.17 -17.01
CA ASN A 26 19.53 10.08 -16.08
C ASN A 26 18.48 10.51 -15.05
N VAL A 27 17.54 9.62 -14.76
CA VAL A 27 16.50 9.84 -13.75
C VAL A 27 17.04 9.45 -12.37
N HIS A 28 16.89 10.36 -11.42
CA HIS A 28 17.26 10.16 -10.02
C HIS A 28 16.03 10.26 -9.13
N GLU A 29 15.96 9.39 -8.13
CA GLU A 29 14.94 9.43 -7.08
C GLU A 29 15.61 9.55 -5.72
N GLU A 30 15.24 10.59 -4.99
CA GLU A 30 15.83 10.87 -3.69
C GLU A 30 14.73 10.90 -2.63
N PHE A 31 14.92 10.09 -1.59
CA PHE A 31 14.06 10.09 -0.40
C PHE A 31 14.40 11.31 0.45
N MET A 32 13.41 12.17 0.67
CA MET A 32 13.60 13.42 1.42
C MET A 32 13.37 13.23 2.91
N GLY A 33 12.46 12.33 3.25
CA GLY A 33 12.09 12.10 4.63
C GLY A 33 10.68 11.57 4.79
N LEU A 34 10.41 11.22 6.03
CA LEU A 34 9.11 10.84 6.55
C LEU A 34 8.77 11.85 7.65
N CYS A 35 7.74 12.65 7.42
CA CYS A 35 7.37 13.76 8.28
C CYS A 35 6.10 13.43 9.04
N MET A 36 6.15 13.56 10.36
CA MET A 36 4.94 13.54 11.19
C MET A 36 4.11 14.79 10.89
N VAL A 37 2.82 14.62 10.62
CA VAL A 37 1.91 15.73 10.37
C VAL A 37 0.76 15.74 11.38
N PRO A 38 0.28 16.92 11.81
CA PRO A 38 -0.84 16.99 12.74
C PRO A 38 -2.17 16.58 12.08
N SER A 39 -2.25 16.64 10.75
CA SER A 39 -3.42 16.27 9.96
C SER A 39 -3.02 15.99 8.50
N ILE A 40 -3.83 15.17 7.82
CA ILE A 40 -3.69 14.83 6.39
C ILE A 40 -4.63 15.65 5.50
N ASP A 41 -5.05 16.83 5.96
CA ASP A 41 -5.82 17.74 5.11
C ASP A 41 -4.93 18.36 4.04
N ALA A 42 -5.54 18.70 2.91
CA ALA A 42 -4.82 19.18 1.75
C ALA A 42 -3.96 20.43 2.01
N ALA A 43 -4.36 21.32 2.92
CA ALA A 43 -3.61 22.55 3.22
C ALA A 43 -2.33 22.20 4.00
N THR A 44 -2.45 21.36 5.02
CA THR A 44 -1.30 20.86 5.80
C THR A 44 -0.31 20.13 4.90
N LEU A 45 -0.79 19.21 4.06
CA LEU A 45 0.07 18.47 3.13
C LEU A 45 0.76 19.38 2.11
N THR A 46 0.03 20.36 1.56
CA THR A 46 0.61 21.36 0.64
C THR A 46 1.74 22.14 1.32
N ASN A 47 1.52 22.58 2.56
CA ASN A 47 2.52 23.34 3.31
C ASN A 47 3.77 22.51 3.60
N VAL A 48 3.61 21.23 3.98
CA VAL A 48 4.74 20.33 4.23
C VAL A 48 5.59 20.17 2.96
N ILE A 49 4.97 20.03 1.79
CA ILE A 49 5.68 19.93 0.50
C ILE A 49 6.48 21.22 0.22
N LEU A 50 5.83 22.38 0.35
CA LEU A 50 6.48 23.67 0.08
C LEU A 50 7.63 23.94 1.07
N ASP A 51 7.41 23.66 2.35
CA ASP A 51 8.43 23.79 3.39
C ASP A 51 9.62 22.87 3.13
N THR A 52 9.38 21.62 2.72
CA THR A 52 10.44 20.68 2.32
C THR A 52 11.29 21.24 1.18
N LEU A 53 10.65 21.75 0.13
CA LEU A 53 11.34 22.38 -1.00
C LEU A 53 12.19 23.60 -0.55
N VAL A 54 11.66 24.44 0.34
CA VAL A 54 12.38 25.59 0.89
C VAL A 54 13.60 25.17 1.69
N ARG A 55 13.48 24.18 2.59
CA ARG A 55 14.60 23.67 3.40
C ARG A 55 15.72 23.08 2.54
N MET A 56 15.35 22.52 1.39
CA MET A 56 16.28 21.99 0.40
C MET A 56 16.85 23.03 -0.56
N ASN A 57 16.41 24.29 -0.46
CA ASN A 57 16.75 25.35 -1.41
C ASN A 57 16.37 25.00 -2.87
N ILE A 58 15.25 24.29 -3.05
CA ILE A 58 14.70 23.93 -4.36
C ILE A 58 13.52 24.85 -4.66
N SER A 59 13.64 25.65 -5.72
CA SER A 59 12.53 26.50 -6.14
C SER A 59 11.38 25.67 -6.72
N LEU A 60 10.16 25.93 -6.25
CA LEU A 60 8.93 25.37 -6.82
C LEU A 60 8.83 25.61 -8.34
N SER A 61 9.42 26.69 -8.85
CA SER A 61 9.42 27.02 -10.29
C SER A 61 10.07 25.94 -11.18
N LYS A 62 10.91 25.09 -10.59
CA LYS A 62 11.55 23.95 -11.25
C LYS A 62 10.65 22.70 -11.26
N CYS A 63 9.53 22.71 -10.54
CA CYS A 63 8.60 21.60 -10.52
C CYS A 63 7.93 21.45 -11.90
N ARG A 64 7.96 20.22 -12.42
CA ARG A 64 7.34 19.84 -13.71
C ARG A 64 6.32 18.72 -13.57
N GLY A 65 6.28 18.07 -12.41
CA GLY A 65 5.35 17.00 -12.14
C GLY A 65 5.09 16.84 -10.66
N GLN A 66 3.89 16.40 -10.34
CA GLN A 66 3.45 16.08 -9.01
C GLN A 66 2.68 14.76 -9.07
N CYS A 67 2.86 13.88 -8.09
CA CYS A 67 2.31 12.54 -8.13
C CYS A 67 1.88 12.10 -6.73
N TYR A 68 0.58 11.82 -6.61
CA TYR A 68 -0.15 11.51 -5.39
C TYR A 68 -1.22 10.45 -5.67
N ASP A 69 -1.85 9.92 -4.63
CA ASP A 69 -2.99 9.04 -4.77
C ASP A 69 -4.28 9.76 -5.22
N GLY A 70 -5.38 9.02 -5.27
CA GLY A 70 -6.69 9.50 -5.69
C GLY A 70 -7.54 10.09 -4.57
N ALA A 71 -7.06 10.15 -3.32
CA ALA A 71 -7.82 10.65 -2.20
C ALA A 71 -8.26 12.11 -2.43
N SER A 72 -9.40 12.50 -1.86
CA SER A 72 -9.97 13.84 -2.08
C SER A 72 -9.04 14.97 -1.62
N ASN A 73 -8.27 14.74 -0.55
CA ASN A 73 -7.26 15.69 -0.07
C ASN A 73 -6.07 15.80 -1.03
N MET A 74 -5.74 14.76 -1.79
CA MET A 74 -4.63 14.76 -2.74
C MET A 74 -5.05 15.25 -4.12
N SER A 75 -6.05 14.60 -4.72
CA SER A 75 -6.48 14.79 -6.11
C SER A 75 -7.62 15.80 -6.29
N GLY A 76 -8.19 16.32 -5.20
CA GLY A 76 -9.38 17.17 -5.23
C GLY A 76 -9.22 18.42 -6.10
N ALA A 77 -10.10 18.59 -7.08
CA ALA A 77 -9.99 19.62 -8.12
C ALA A 77 -10.01 21.08 -7.62
N LYS A 78 -10.56 21.35 -6.43
CA LYS A 78 -10.69 22.72 -5.87
C LYS A 78 -9.78 23.00 -4.69
N LYS A 79 -9.58 22.02 -3.82
CA LYS A 79 -8.88 22.18 -2.55
C LYS A 79 -7.82 21.11 -2.30
N GLY A 80 -7.67 20.14 -3.19
CA GLY A 80 -6.67 19.08 -3.03
C GLY A 80 -5.25 19.60 -3.24
N VAL A 81 -4.26 18.87 -2.75
CA VAL A 81 -2.83 19.19 -2.93
C VAL A 81 -2.51 19.43 -4.40
N ALA A 82 -3.04 18.58 -5.29
CA ALA A 82 -2.86 18.70 -6.73
C ALA A 82 -3.28 20.09 -7.27
N ALA A 83 -4.47 20.54 -6.88
CA ALA A 83 -4.99 21.84 -7.28
C ALA A 83 -4.17 22.98 -6.65
N ASN A 84 -3.80 22.86 -5.37
CA ASN A 84 -3.03 23.89 -4.67
C ASN A 84 -1.64 24.09 -5.28
N ILE A 85 -0.92 23.02 -5.58
CA ILE A 85 0.41 23.11 -6.21
C ILE A 85 0.28 23.62 -7.66
N THR A 86 -0.69 23.13 -8.43
CA THR A 86 -0.93 23.61 -9.81
C THR A 86 -1.24 25.11 -9.84
N SER A 87 -1.97 25.63 -8.85
CA SER A 87 -2.27 27.07 -8.75
C SER A 87 -1.01 27.93 -8.57
N LYS A 88 0.04 27.38 -7.94
CA LYS A 88 1.31 28.07 -7.67
C LYS A 88 2.34 27.84 -8.77
N GLU A 89 2.33 26.67 -9.40
CA GLU A 89 3.18 26.31 -10.53
C GLU A 89 2.35 25.53 -11.58
N PRO A 90 1.76 26.23 -12.57
CA PRO A 90 0.90 25.61 -13.58
C PRO A 90 1.59 24.57 -14.46
N ARG A 91 2.92 24.54 -14.52
CA ARG A 91 3.68 23.54 -15.27
C ARG A 91 3.88 22.23 -14.51
N ALA A 92 3.52 22.18 -13.23
CA ALA A 92 3.61 20.96 -12.42
C ALA A 92 2.43 20.03 -12.70
N VAL A 93 2.56 19.14 -13.67
CA VAL A 93 1.46 18.26 -14.09
C VAL A 93 1.15 17.21 -13.02
N TYR A 94 -0.12 17.11 -12.61
CA TYR A 94 -0.58 16.05 -11.72
C TYR A 94 -0.66 14.70 -12.42
N THR A 95 -0.06 13.69 -11.79
CA THR A 95 -0.13 12.28 -12.18
C THR A 95 -0.77 11.49 -11.05
N HIS A 96 -1.86 10.79 -11.34
CA HIS A 96 -2.50 9.90 -10.38
C HIS A 96 -1.65 8.64 -10.17
N CYS A 97 -1.50 8.20 -8.92
CA CYS A 97 -0.78 6.97 -8.58
C CYS A 97 -1.39 5.76 -9.28
N TYR A 98 -0.69 5.23 -10.29
CA TYR A 98 -1.14 4.04 -11.03
C TYR A 98 -1.23 2.80 -10.16
N GLY A 99 -0.38 2.68 -9.13
CA GLY A 99 -0.47 1.59 -8.17
C GLY A 99 -1.80 1.61 -7.41
N HIS A 100 -2.23 2.80 -6.97
CA HIS A 100 -3.52 3.00 -6.31
C HIS A 100 -4.69 2.79 -7.30
N ALA A 101 -4.63 3.39 -8.49
CA ALA A 101 -5.65 3.24 -9.52
C ALA A 101 -5.89 1.77 -9.90
N LEU A 102 -4.81 1.00 -10.10
CA LEU A 102 -4.89 -0.42 -10.40
C LEU A 102 -5.46 -1.21 -9.21
N ASN A 103 -5.07 -0.88 -7.98
CA ASN A 103 -5.61 -1.53 -6.78
C ASN A 103 -7.14 -1.39 -6.69
N LEU A 104 -7.66 -0.20 -6.98
CA LEU A 104 -9.08 0.10 -7.03
C LEU A 104 -9.78 -0.69 -8.13
N ALA A 105 -9.26 -0.64 -9.36
CA ALA A 105 -9.83 -1.36 -10.50
C ALA A 105 -9.92 -2.88 -10.25
N VAL A 106 -8.87 -3.48 -9.69
CA VAL A 106 -8.88 -4.90 -9.31
C VAL A 106 -9.87 -5.14 -8.18
N GLY A 107 -9.90 -4.28 -7.16
CA GLY A 107 -10.83 -4.40 -6.04
C GLY A 107 -12.30 -4.39 -6.49
N ASP A 108 -12.65 -3.47 -7.38
CA ASP A 108 -14.01 -3.37 -7.93
C ASP A 108 -14.36 -4.57 -8.82
N THR A 109 -13.40 -5.06 -9.60
CA THR A 109 -13.58 -6.27 -10.42
C THR A 109 -13.85 -7.49 -9.55
N VAL A 110 -13.09 -7.68 -8.47
CA VAL A 110 -13.28 -8.77 -7.51
C VAL A 110 -14.66 -8.69 -6.86
N LYS A 111 -15.08 -7.51 -6.38
CA LYS A 111 -16.38 -7.32 -5.72
C LYS A 111 -17.57 -7.70 -6.62
N ARG A 112 -17.43 -7.52 -7.94
CA ARG A 112 -18.46 -7.86 -8.94
C ARG A 112 -18.56 -9.37 -9.22
N SER A 113 -17.52 -10.14 -8.94
CA SER A 113 -17.54 -11.61 -9.08
C SER A 113 -17.74 -12.29 -7.74
N LYS A 114 -18.93 -12.89 -7.53
CA LYS A 114 -19.24 -13.62 -6.30
C LYS A 114 -18.19 -14.69 -5.99
N VAL A 115 -17.78 -15.47 -7.00
CA VAL A 115 -16.79 -16.54 -6.81
C VAL A 115 -15.45 -15.97 -6.34
N MET A 116 -14.96 -14.90 -6.95
CA MET A 116 -13.67 -14.30 -6.55
C MET A 116 -13.74 -13.66 -5.17
N ARG A 117 -14.81 -12.91 -4.88
CA ARG A 117 -15.02 -12.29 -3.57
C ARG A 117 -15.09 -13.36 -2.47
N ASP A 118 -16.00 -14.32 -2.61
CA ASP A 118 -16.23 -15.34 -1.59
C ASP A 118 -14.97 -16.23 -1.39
N SER A 119 -14.21 -16.49 -2.45
CA SER A 119 -12.91 -17.19 -2.35
C SER A 119 -11.87 -16.37 -1.57
N LEU A 120 -11.72 -15.08 -1.88
CA LEU A 120 -10.74 -14.22 -1.19
C LEU A 120 -11.12 -13.95 0.26
N ASP A 121 -12.41 -13.80 0.56
CA ASP A 121 -12.93 -13.67 1.92
C ASP A 121 -12.64 -14.94 2.73
N THR A 122 -12.85 -16.12 2.14
CA THR A 122 -12.50 -17.41 2.78
C THR A 122 -11.00 -17.48 3.10
N VAL A 123 -10.13 -17.15 2.13
CA VAL A 123 -8.67 -17.10 2.34
C VAL A 123 -8.29 -16.12 3.46
N PHE A 124 -8.95 -14.96 3.52
CA PHE A 124 -8.69 -13.95 4.54
C PHE A 124 -9.08 -14.42 5.94
N GLU A 125 -10.27 -15.00 6.08
CA GLU A 125 -10.75 -15.51 7.37
C GLU A 125 -9.92 -16.72 7.85
N MET A 126 -9.56 -17.64 6.96
CA MET A 126 -8.58 -18.70 7.27
C MET A 126 -7.25 -18.11 7.75
N SER A 127 -6.76 -17.06 7.08
CA SER A 127 -5.51 -16.40 7.47
C SER A 127 -5.57 -15.82 8.87
N LYS A 128 -6.67 -15.15 9.23
CA LYS A 128 -6.87 -14.61 10.58
C LYS A 128 -6.94 -15.73 11.61
N LEU A 129 -7.73 -16.78 11.36
CA LEU A 129 -7.94 -17.89 12.30
C LEU A 129 -6.64 -18.61 12.67
N ILE A 130 -5.70 -18.71 11.73
CA ILE A 130 -4.37 -19.26 11.97
C ILE A 130 -3.49 -18.24 12.67
N LYS A 131 -3.26 -17.08 12.02
CA LYS A 131 -2.20 -16.15 12.45
C LYS A 131 -2.52 -15.38 13.72
N TYR A 132 -3.78 -15.30 14.12
CA TYR A 132 -4.17 -14.72 15.41
C TYR A 132 -4.21 -15.76 16.55
N SER A 133 -3.86 -17.02 16.27
CA SER A 133 -3.71 -18.07 17.27
C SER A 133 -2.26 -18.57 17.31
N PRO A 134 -1.46 -18.20 18.33
CA PRO A 134 -0.09 -18.68 18.46
C PRO A 134 0.03 -20.21 18.45
N ARG A 135 -0.97 -20.90 19.03
CA ARG A 135 -1.07 -22.36 19.01
C ARG A 135 -1.20 -22.90 17.59
N ARG A 136 -2.17 -22.39 16.81
CA ARG A 136 -2.39 -22.87 15.43
C ARG A 136 -1.22 -22.53 14.51
N ASP A 137 -0.60 -21.36 14.69
CA ASP A 137 0.58 -20.98 13.91
C ASP A 137 1.76 -21.93 14.19
N THR A 138 1.98 -22.29 15.45
CA THR A 138 3.03 -23.25 15.84
C THR A 138 2.78 -24.64 15.25
N ILE A 139 1.54 -25.15 15.34
CA ILE A 139 1.18 -26.46 14.80
C ILE A 139 1.30 -26.46 13.27
N LEU A 140 0.89 -25.37 12.60
CA LEU A 140 1.02 -25.24 11.15
C LEU A 140 2.48 -25.33 10.70
N GLU A 141 3.39 -24.63 11.40
CA GLU A 141 4.83 -24.68 11.07
C GLU A 141 5.43 -26.07 11.31
N GLN A 142 4.98 -26.79 12.34
CA GLN A 142 5.39 -28.19 12.57
C GLN A 142 4.90 -29.11 11.45
N LEU A 143 3.59 -29.12 11.18
CA LEU A 143 2.99 -29.96 10.14
C LEU A 143 3.60 -29.69 8.77
N LYS A 144 3.90 -28.41 8.48
CA LYS A 144 4.58 -28.05 7.23
C LYS A 144 5.96 -28.70 7.13
N ARG A 145 6.77 -28.69 8.19
CA ARG A 145 8.11 -29.33 8.19
C ARG A 145 8.02 -30.83 7.94
N GLU A 146 6.98 -31.47 8.45
CA GLU A 146 6.78 -32.92 8.34
C GLU A 146 6.19 -33.34 6.99
N MET A 147 5.18 -32.60 6.50
CA MET A 147 4.38 -32.99 5.34
C MET A 147 4.79 -32.32 4.03
N ALA A 148 5.30 -31.09 4.11
CA ALA A 148 5.49 -30.23 2.94
C ALA A 148 6.62 -29.20 3.17
N PRO A 149 7.87 -29.63 3.40
CA PRO A 149 8.97 -28.74 3.77
C PRO A 149 9.28 -27.69 2.69
N ASP A 150 9.07 -28.03 1.42
CA ASP A 150 9.37 -27.17 0.26
C ASP A 150 8.25 -26.21 -0.12
N THR A 151 7.07 -26.27 0.53
CA THR A 151 5.98 -25.36 0.17
C THR A 151 6.29 -23.93 0.65
N PRO A 152 5.93 -22.91 -0.14
CA PRO A 152 6.01 -21.53 0.33
C PRO A 152 5.11 -21.36 1.55
N GLY A 153 5.60 -20.61 2.54
CA GLY A 153 4.85 -20.33 3.77
C GLY A 153 3.51 -19.66 3.51
N PHE A 154 2.65 -19.71 4.52
CA PHE A 154 1.31 -19.16 4.46
C PHE A 154 1.34 -17.62 4.42
N ARG A 155 0.67 -17.01 3.43
CA ARG A 155 0.70 -15.56 3.22
C ARG A 155 -0.64 -14.91 3.56
N VAL A 156 -0.62 -14.06 4.58
CA VAL A 156 -1.79 -13.27 5.00
C VAL A 156 -2.21 -12.30 3.88
N LEU A 157 -3.50 -12.33 3.55
CA LEU A 157 -4.09 -11.38 2.63
C LEU A 157 -4.09 -9.98 3.25
N CYS A 158 -3.52 -9.01 2.55
CA CYS A 158 -3.59 -7.60 2.89
C CYS A 158 -4.72 -6.94 2.09
N PRO A 159 -5.80 -6.44 2.73
CA PRO A 159 -6.95 -5.89 2.02
C PRO A 159 -6.60 -4.71 1.10
N THR A 160 -5.62 -3.90 1.51
CA THR A 160 -5.21 -2.67 0.84
C THR A 160 -4.23 -2.88 -0.32
N ARG A 161 -3.61 -4.07 -0.45
CA ARG A 161 -2.58 -4.35 -1.49
C ARG A 161 -3.04 -5.41 -2.48
N TRP A 162 -3.38 -5.04 -3.71
CA TRP A 162 -3.81 -6.00 -4.75
C TRP A 162 -2.76 -7.06 -5.10
N SER A 163 -1.47 -6.71 -5.05
CA SER A 163 -0.36 -7.57 -5.44
C SER A 163 -0.25 -8.84 -4.59
N VAL A 164 -0.88 -8.88 -3.40
CA VAL A 164 -0.84 -10.06 -2.54
C VAL A 164 -2.03 -11.00 -2.72
N ARG A 165 -3.09 -10.61 -3.44
CA ARG A 165 -4.33 -11.41 -3.57
C ARG A 165 -4.07 -12.80 -4.16
N ALA A 166 -3.45 -12.86 -5.34
CA ALA A 166 -3.13 -14.11 -6.01
C ALA A 166 -2.12 -14.95 -5.21
N ALA A 167 -1.12 -14.30 -4.60
CA ALA A 167 -0.12 -14.98 -3.78
C ALA A 167 -0.74 -15.62 -2.52
N SER A 168 -1.66 -14.93 -1.86
CA SER A 168 -2.39 -15.46 -0.70
C SER A 168 -3.27 -16.65 -1.08
N LEU A 169 -4.05 -16.55 -2.16
CA LEU A 169 -4.84 -17.68 -2.64
C LEU A 169 -3.97 -18.89 -2.97
N ASN A 170 -2.89 -18.67 -3.73
CA ASN A 170 -1.93 -19.72 -4.05
C ASN A 170 -1.26 -20.32 -2.81
N SER A 171 -1.02 -19.52 -1.75
CA SER A 171 -0.45 -20.04 -0.51
C SER A 171 -1.41 -20.98 0.22
N VAL A 172 -2.71 -20.73 0.18
CA VAL A 172 -3.73 -21.66 0.71
C VAL A 172 -3.75 -22.94 -0.11
N LEU A 173 -3.81 -22.83 -1.43
CA LEU A 173 -3.86 -23.99 -2.34
C LEU A 173 -2.62 -24.89 -2.21
N LYS A 174 -1.42 -24.30 -2.12
CA LYS A 174 -0.17 -25.04 -1.97
C LYS A 174 0.00 -25.70 -0.60
N ASN A 175 -0.67 -25.20 0.44
CA ASN A 175 -0.61 -25.75 1.79
C ASN A 175 -1.90 -26.50 2.17
N TYR A 176 -2.76 -26.84 1.20
CA TYR A 176 -4.09 -27.38 1.48
C TYR A 176 -4.09 -28.63 2.37
N SER A 177 -3.19 -29.59 2.11
CA SER A 177 -3.05 -30.81 2.94
C SER A 177 -2.63 -30.50 4.37
N VAL A 178 -1.65 -29.61 4.55
CA VAL A 178 -1.17 -29.17 5.87
C VAL A 178 -2.28 -28.45 6.64
N LEU A 179 -3.04 -27.60 5.95
CA LEU A 179 -4.19 -26.91 6.52
C LEU A 179 -5.28 -27.92 6.92
N GLN A 180 -5.58 -28.92 6.10
CA GLN A 180 -6.55 -29.94 6.48
C GLN A 180 -6.17 -30.66 7.78
N SER A 181 -4.91 -31.08 7.91
CA SER A 181 -4.41 -31.73 9.14
C SER A 181 -4.43 -30.80 10.36
N LEU A 182 -4.09 -29.51 10.19
CA LEU A 182 -4.19 -28.54 11.28
C LEU A 182 -5.63 -28.42 11.81
N TRP A 183 -6.63 -28.50 10.94
CA TRP A 183 -8.02 -28.35 11.33
C TRP A 183 -8.47 -29.59 12.10
N GLU A 184 -8.15 -30.79 11.60
CA GLU A 184 -8.43 -32.06 12.30
C GLU A 184 -7.90 -32.04 13.74
N ILE A 185 -6.65 -31.62 13.94
CA ILE A 185 -6.02 -31.51 15.28
C ILE A 185 -6.67 -30.40 16.13
N SER A 186 -7.21 -29.35 15.52
CA SER A 186 -7.80 -28.23 16.25
C SER A 186 -9.22 -28.50 16.77
N TYR A 187 -9.86 -29.59 16.34
CA TYR A 187 -11.19 -30.02 16.78
C TYR A 187 -11.15 -31.09 17.89
N GLU A 188 -9.97 -31.61 18.21
CA GLU A 188 -9.69 -32.45 19.39
C GLU A 188 -9.33 -31.60 20.62
#